data_AF-A0A7C1W753-F1
#
_entry.id   AF-A0A7C1W753-F1
#
_cell.length_a   1.000
_cell.length_b   1.000
_cell.length_c   1.000
_cell.angle_alpha   90.00
_cell.angle_beta   90.00
_cell.angle_gamma   90.00
#
_symmetry.space_group_name_H-M   'P 1'
#
loop_
_entity.id
_entity.type
_entity.pdbx_description
1 polymer ?
#
loop_
_entity_poly.entity_id
_entity_poly.type
_entity_poly.pdbx_seq_one_letter_code
_entity_poly.pdbx_strand_id
1 'polypeptide(L)'
;AVRTEVAKVLLGDLLTAKRNQVMERITEQMKSQAPSFGVEMVDVRIGRTDLPETTSKSVYNRMRSERVAQAAQLRAQGAELKAKIQADADRTRTVIIATAQKTSEIQRGIGEGERNRILGEAYSKDEKFFDFYRSMIAYRKALATKGTTMILSPDSDFFRFFASPEGMSKKRPGRTSKKRK
;
A
#
# COMPACT_ATOMS: atom_id res chain seq x y z
N ALA A 1 -7.31 2.56 -62.84
CA ALA A 1 -7.16 3.43 -61.65
C ALA A 1 -7.93 2.89 -60.44
N VAL A 2 -9.27 2.83 -60.46
CA VAL A 2 -10.09 2.40 -59.29
C VAL A 2 -9.66 1.06 -58.69
N ARG A 3 -9.48 0.01 -59.49
CA ARG A 3 -9.07 -1.32 -59.01
C ARG A 3 -7.70 -1.32 -58.30
N THR A 4 -6.78 -0.48 -58.75
CA THR A 4 -5.41 -0.42 -58.23
C THR A 4 -5.35 0.26 -56.87
N GLU A 5 -6.15 1.31 -56.65
CA GLU A 5 -6.23 1.99 -55.34
C GLU A 5 -7.06 1.21 -54.34
N VAL A 6 -8.15 0.57 -54.77
CA VAL A 6 -8.95 -0.31 -53.90
C VAL A 6 -8.13 -1.52 -53.42
N ALA A 7 -7.19 -2.01 -54.22
CA ALA A 7 -6.31 -3.12 -53.82
C ALA A 7 -5.28 -2.76 -52.73
N LYS A 8 -4.97 -1.47 -52.53
CA LYS A 8 -3.98 -1.00 -51.53
C LYS A 8 -4.61 -0.72 -50.16
N VAL A 9 -5.93 -0.68 -50.06
CA VAL A 9 -6.66 -0.29 -48.86
C VAL A 9 -7.29 -1.51 -48.22
N LEU A 10 -7.14 -1.66 -46.90
CA LEU A 10 -7.79 -2.72 -46.13
C LEU A 10 -9.32 -2.53 -46.17
N LEU A 11 -10.07 -3.62 -46.34
CA LEU A 11 -11.54 -3.59 -46.37
C LEU A 11 -12.14 -2.92 -45.13
N GLY A 12 -11.51 -3.07 -43.96
CA GLY A 12 -11.92 -2.40 -42.73
C GLY A 12 -11.87 -0.87 -42.81
N ASP A 13 -10.88 -0.31 -43.52
CA ASP A 13 -10.72 1.14 -43.69
C ASP A 13 -11.80 1.74 -44.63
N LEU A 14 -12.31 0.96 -45.59
CA LEU A 14 -13.44 1.32 -46.45
C LEU A 14 -14.79 1.34 -45.71
N LEU A 15 -14.86 0.69 -44.54
CA LEU A 15 -16.02 0.63 -43.66
C LEU A 15 -15.92 1.58 -42.45
N THR A 16 -14.82 2.32 -42.33
CA THR A 16 -14.61 3.32 -41.27
C THR A 16 -14.59 4.74 -41.83
N ALA A 17 -14.37 5.75 -40.96
CA ALA A 17 -14.24 7.15 -41.34
C ALA A 17 -13.13 7.42 -42.39
N LYS A 18 -12.17 6.51 -42.54
CA LYS A 18 -11.13 6.58 -43.58
C LYS A 18 -11.67 6.40 -45.01
N ARG A 19 -12.91 5.91 -45.19
CA ARG A 19 -13.57 5.78 -46.50
C ARG A 19 -13.54 7.08 -47.29
N ASN A 20 -13.80 8.22 -46.65
CA ASN A 20 -13.87 9.52 -47.32
C ASN A 20 -12.51 9.88 -47.95
N GLN A 21 -11.42 9.71 -47.20
CA GLN A 21 -10.06 9.97 -47.68
C GLN A 21 -9.67 9.06 -48.85
N VAL A 22 -10.15 7.82 -48.85
CA VAL A 22 -9.88 6.86 -49.95
C VAL A 22 -10.67 7.25 -51.20
N MET A 23 -11.94 7.62 -51.05
CA MET A 23 -12.79 8.05 -52.16
C MET A 23 -12.29 9.35 -52.80
N GLU A 24 -11.77 10.27 -51.99
CA GLU A 24 -11.16 11.52 -52.45
C GLU A 24 -9.94 11.25 -53.35
N ARG A 25 -9.00 10.41 -52.90
CA ARG A 25 -7.82 10.02 -53.72
C ARG A 25 -8.20 9.34 -55.02
N ILE A 26 -9.21 8.45 -55.00
CA ILE A 26 -9.69 7.77 -56.21
C ILE A 26 -10.29 8.81 -57.17
N THR A 27 -11.02 9.79 -56.66
CA THR A 27 -11.66 10.85 -57.46
C THR A 27 -10.61 11.76 -58.08
N GLU A 28 -9.59 12.19 -57.35
CA GLU A 28 -8.48 13.01 -57.86
C GLU A 28 -7.70 12.29 -58.98
N GLN A 29 -7.38 11.02 -58.76
CA GLN A 29 -6.60 10.23 -59.71
C GLN A 29 -7.39 9.92 -60.99
N MET A 30 -8.72 9.85 -60.89
CA MET A 30 -9.59 9.68 -62.06
C MET A 30 -9.87 11.01 -62.76
N LYS A 31 -9.97 12.14 -62.04
CA LYS A 31 -10.08 13.50 -62.61
C LYS A 31 -8.86 13.86 -63.44
N SER A 32 -7.65 13.49 -63.02
CA SER A 32 -6.42 13.75 -63.80
C SER A 32 -6.35 12.93 -65.10
N GLN A 33 -7.03 11.78 -65.16
CA GLN A 33 -7.10 10.91 -66.34
C GLN A 33 -8.31 11.19 -67.24
N ALA A 34 -9.30 11.96 -66.78
CA ALA A 34 -10.53 12.23 -67.53
C ALA A 34 -10.31 13.03 -68.84
N PRO A 35 -9.42 14.05 -68.90
CA PRO A 35 -9.17 14.83 -70.12
C PRO A 35 -8.65 14.00 -71.29
N SER A 36 -7.87 12.94 -71.04
CA SER A 36 -7.35 12.07 -72.10
C SER A 36 -8.43 11.24 -72.79
N PHE A 37 -9.63 11.16 -72.21
CA PHE A 37 -10.78 10.45 -72.78
C PHE A 37 -11.88 11.42 -73.26
N GLY A 38 -11.65 12.74 -73.23
CA GLY A 38 -12.63 13.74 -73.67
C GLY A 38 -13.88 13.84 -72.78
N VAL A 39 -13.78 13.41 -71.51
CA VAL A 39 -14.89 13.42 -70.55
C VAL A 39 -14.51 14.20 -69.29
N GLU A 40 -15.50 14.83 -68.66
CA GLU A 40 -15.35 15.53 -67.38
C GLU A 40 -15.91 14.67 -66.24
N MET A 41 -15.15 14.52 -65.16
CA MET A 41 -15.54 13.73 -64.00
C MET A 41 -16.01 14.62 -62.84
N VAL A 42 -17.28 14.47 -62.46
CA VAL A 42 -17.90 15.26 -61.39
C VAL A 42 -17.76 14.58 -60.02
N ASP A 43 -18.18 13.32 -59.87
CA ASP A 43 -18.12 12.55 -58.62
C ASP A 43 -17.98 11.04 -58.89
N VAL A 44 -17.29 10.32 -58.00
CA VAL A 44 -17.13 8.87 -58.04
C VAL A 44 -17.72 8.27 -56.77
N ARG A 45 -18.74 7.43 -56.93
CA ARG A 45 -19.35 6.69 -55.81
C ARG A 45 -19.31 5.19 -56.05
N ILE A 46 -19.00 4.44 -55.00
CA ILE A 46 -19.09 2.98 -55.01
C ILE A 46 -20.56 2.61 -54.81
N GLY A 47 -21.17 1.97 -55.81
CA GLY A 47 -22.58 1.56 -55.79
C GLY A 47 -22.84 0.37 -54.85
N ARG A 48 -22.24 -0.78 -55.13
CA ARG A 48 -22.41 -2.02 -54.35
C ARG A 48 -21.12 -2.81 -54.35
N THR A 49 -20.59 -3.12 -53.17
CA THR A 49 -19.47 -4.04 -52.99
C THR A 49 -20.03 -5.36 -52.49
N ASP A 50 -20.39 -6.25 -53.40
CA ASP A 50 -20.80 -7.59 -53.02
C ASP A 50 -19.54 -8.41 -52.69
N LEU A 51 -19.43 -8.81 -51.43
CA LEU A 51 -18.36 -9.70 -50.96
C LEU A 51 -18.84 -11.15 -51.10
N PRO A 52 -18.11 -12.05 -51.78
CA PRO A 52 -18.42 -13.47 -51.76
C PRO A 52 -18.45 -13.99 -50.31
N GLU A 53 -19.48 -14.76 -49.94
CA GLU A 53 -19.67 -15.24 -48.55
C GLU A 53 -18.48 -16.03 -47.99
N THR A 54 -17.70 -16.67 -48.85
CA THR A 54 -16.55 -17.48 -48.45
C THR A 54 -15.39 -16.61 -47.95
N THR A 55 -15.14 -15.46 -48.58
CA THR A 55 -14.07 -14.53 -48.21
C THR A 55 -14.47 -13.64 -47.02
N SER A 56 -15.76 -13.32 -46.88
CA SER A 56 -16.23 -12.53 -45.72
C SER A 56 -16.06 -13.28 -44.41
N LYS A 57 -16.41 -14.57 -44.37
CA LYS A 57 -16.29 -15.42 -43.17
C LYS A 57 -14.85 -15.52 -42.67
N SER A 58 -13.86 -15.67 -43.56
CA SER A 58 -12.45 -15.76 -43.16
C SER A 58 -11.92 -14.46 -42.55
N VAL A 59 -12.26 -13.31 -43.13
CA VAL A 59 -11.88 -11.99 -42.61
C VAL A 59 -12.55 -11.70 -41.26
N TYR A 60 -13.85 -11.99 -41.12
CA TYR A 60 -14.56 -11.85 -39.84
C TYR A 60 -13.96 -12.74 -38.74
N ASN A 61 -13.64 -13.99 -39.06
CA ASN A 61 -12.98 -14.90 -38.11
C ASN A 61 -11.60 -14.37 -37.69
N ARG A 62 -10.81 -13.86 -38.63
CA ARG A 62 -9.52 -13.23 -38.33
C ARG A 62 -9.67 -12.01 -37.42
N MET A 63 -10.59 -11.10 -37.73
CA MET A 63 -10.85 -9.92 -36.89
C MET A 63 -11.31 -10.30 -35.48
N ARG A 64 -12.13 -11.34 -35.35
CA ARG A 64 -12.56 -11.87 -34.05
C ARG A 64 -11.38 -12.42 -33.26
N SER A 65 -10.53 -13.24 -33.89
CA SER A 65 -9.33 -13.79 -33.26
C SER A 65 -8.36 -12.70 -32.83
N GLU A 66 -8.11 -11.69 -33.68
CA GLU A 66 -7.25 -10.55 -33.37
C GLU A 66 -7.81 -9.73 -32.19
N ARG A 67 -9.14 -9.49 -32.14
CA ARG A 67 -9.79 -8.85 -30.99
C ARG A 67 -9.64 -9.65 -29.70
N VAL A 68 -9.82 -10.97 -29.75
CA VAL A 68 -9.65 -11.84 -28.58
C VAL A 68 -8.19 -11.83 -28.11
N ALA A 69 -7.23 -11.93 -29.03
CA ALA A 69 -5.81 -11.85 -28.72
C ALA A 69 -5.42 -10.50 -28.11
N GLN A 70 -5.89 -9.39 -28.70
CA GLN A 70 -5.66 -8.05 -28.17
C GLN A 70 -6.26 -7.88 -26.77
N ALA A 71 -7.49 -8.35 -26.55
CA ALA A 71 -8.12 -8.29 -25.24
C ALA A 71 -7.40 -9.17 -24.21
N ALA A 72 -6.89 -10.33 -24.61
CA ALA A 72 -6.08 -11.19 -23.74
C ALA A 72 -4.75 -10.52 -23.36
N GLN A 73 -4.08 -9.89 -24.32
CA GLN A 73 -2.84 -9.15 -24.09
C GLN A 73 -3.07 -7.98 -23.12
N LEU A 74 -4.13 -7.18 -23.31
CA LEU A 74 -4.46 -6.06 -22.42
C LEU A 74 -4.78 -6.55 -21.00
N ARG A 75 -5.47 -7.69 -20.85
CA ARG A 75 -5.73 -8.29 -19.53
C ARG A 75 -4.44 -8.77 -18.87
N ALA A 76 -3.55 -9.41 -19.62
CA ALA A 76 -2.27 -9.88 -19.12
C ALA A 76 -1.40 -8.70 -18.63
N GLN A 77 -1.30 -7.63 -19.42
CA GLN A 77 -0.60 -6.39 -19.03
C GLN A 77 -1.23 -5.75 -17.80
N GLY A 78 -2.56 -5.69 -17.72
CA GLY A 78 -3.25 -5.18 -16.55
C GLY A 78 -2.97 -6.01 -15.28
N ALA A 79 -2.91 -7.33 -15.41
CA ALA A 79 -2.57 -8.23 -14.31
C ALA A 79 -1.12 -8.06 -13.85
N GLU A 80 -0.18 -7.94 -14.78
CA GLU A 80 1.24 -7.69 -14.50
C GLU A 80 1.44 -6.37 -13.76
N LEU A 81 0.86 -5.28 -14.29
CA LEU A 81 0.94 -3.95 -13.67
C LEU A 81 0.32 -3.96 -12.27
N LYS A 82 -0.83 -4.62 -12.09
CA LYS A 82 -1.46 -4.78 -10.78
C LYS A 82 -0.52 -5.50 -9.80
N ALA A 83 0.05 -6.62 -10.20
CA ALA A 83 0.94 -7.40 -9.34
C ALA A 83 2.18 -6.59 -8.93
N LYS A 84 2.76 -5.84 -9.87
CA LYS A 84 3.89 -4.95 -9.62
C LYS A 84 3.54 -3.85 -8.61
N ILE A 85 2.43 -3.15 -8.82
CA ILE A 85 1.97 -2.08 -7.93
C ILE A 85 1.69 -2.63 -6.52
N GLN A 86 1.07 -3.80 -6.42
CA GLN A 86 0.81 -4.44 -5.12
C GLN A 86 2.12 -4.80 -4.41
N ALA A 87 3.08 -5.42 -5.11
CA ALA A 87 4.37 -5.77 -4.53
C ALA A 87 5.15 -4.53 -4.05
N ASP A 88 5.14 -3.45 -4.83
CA ASP A 88 5.79 -2.19 -4.46
C ASP A 88 5.11 -1.52 -3.26
N ALA A 89 3.77 -1.56 -3.20
CA ALA A 89 3.00 -1.05 -2.07
C ALA A 89 3.28 -1.84 -0.79
N ASP A 90 3.31 -3.17 -0.86
CA ASP A 90 3.59 -4.04 0.28
C ASP A 90 5.02 -3.86 0.81
N ARG A 91 5.99 -3.75 -0.11
CA ARG A 91 7.37 -3.40 0.23
C ARG A 91 7.44 -2.07 0.97
N THR A 92 6.82 -1.04 0.40
CA THR A 92 6.82 0.33 0.98
C THR A 92 6.17 0.34 2.35
N ARG A 93 5.02 -0.33 2.51
CA ARG A 93 4.33 -0.48 3.80
C ARG A 93 5.24 -1.12 4.84
N THR A 94 5.91 -2.21 4.47
CA THR A 94 6.80 -2.94 5.38
C THR A 94 7.97 -2.06 5.82
N VAL A 95 8.59 -1.33 4.87
CA VAL A 95 9.68 -0.40 5.18
C VAL A 95 9.21 0.71 6.12
N ILE A 96 8.04 1.32 5.87
CA ILE A 96 7.50 2.40 6.73
C ILE A 96 7.25 1.90 8.15
N ILE A 97 6.65 0.71 8.30
CA ILE A 97 6.39 0.14 9.63
C ILE A 97 7.71 -0.17 10.34
N ALA A 98 8.67 -0.78 9.64
CA ALA A 98 9.98 -1.11 10.21
C ALA A 98 10.76 0.15 10.60
N THR A 99 10.74 1.21 9.80
CA THR A 99 11.40 2.47 10.13
C THR A 99 10.73 3.17 11.30
N ALA A 100 9.39 3.21 11.35
CA ALA A 100 8.64 3.78 12.46
C ALA A 100 8.88 3.02 13.78
N GLN A 101 8.92 1.68 13.75
CA GLN A 101 9.25 0.88 14.92
C GLN A 101 10.70 1.13 15.37
N LYS A 102 11.65 1.14 14.43
CA LYS A 102 13.05 1.45 14.73
C LYS A 102 13.19 2.81 15.40
N THR A 103 12.57 3.86 14.85
CA THR A 103 12.67 5.21 15.44
C THR A 103 11.98 5.29 16.80
N SER A 104 10.83 4.64 16.97
CA SER A 104 10.13 4.55 18.26
C SER A 104 11.00 3.88 19.33
N GLU A 105 11.63 2.77 19.02
CA GLU A 105 12.51 2.04 19.95
C GLU A 105 13.76 2.85 20.31
N ILE A 106 14.37 3.52 19.33
CA ILE A 106 15.49 4.44 19.58
C ILE A 106 15.07 5.57 20.51
N GLN A 107 13.94 6.24 20.22
CA GLN A 107 13.46 7.35 21.04
C GLN A 107 13.11 6.90 22.45
N ARG A 108 12.49 5.71 22.60
CA ARG A 108 12.23 5.10 23.90
C ARG A 108 13.53 4.82 24.65
N GLY A 109 14.53 4.22 23.99
CA GLY A 109 15.84 3.95 24.59
C GLY A 109 16.55 5.21 25.06
N ILE A 110 16.50 6.31 24.27
CA ILE A 110 17.04 7.61 24.67
C ILE A 110 16.30 8.15 25.90
N GLY A 111 14.96 8.09 25.90
CA GLY A 111 14.15 8.55 27.03
C GLY A 111 14.38 7.74 28.31
N GLU A 112 14.52 6.42 28.19
CA GLU A 112 14.84 5.53 29.32
C GLU A 112 16.25 5.77 29.85
N GLY A 113 17.23 5.96 28.97
CA GLY A 113 18.60 6.30 29.33
C GLY A 113 18.67 7.62 30.09
N GLU A 114 18.02 8.67 29.56
CA GLU A 114 17.97 9.98 30.20
C GLU A 114 17.23 9.95 31.54
N ARG A 115 16.10 9.22 31.61
CA ARG A 115 15.39 8.99 32.86
C ARG A 115 16.30 8.34 33.90
N ASN A 116 17.04 7.30 33.53
CA ASN A 116 17.92 6.59 34.46
C ASN A 116 19.12 7.45 34.89
N ARG A 117 19.67 8.27 33.97
CA ARG A 117 20.72 9.24 34.28
C ARG A 117 20.25 10.25 35.34
N ILE A 118 19.11 10.92 35.10
CA ILE A 118 18.53 11.87 36.06
C ILE A 118 18.20 11.19 37.39
N LEU A 119 17.71 9.95 37.35
CA LEU A 119 17.39 9.19 38.55
C LEU A 119 18.65 8.87 39.37
N GLY A 120 19.73 8.45 38.71
CA GLY A 120 21.02 8.20 39.35
C GLY A 120 21.64 9.47 39.92
N GLU A 121 21.59 10.58 39.18
CA GLU A 121 22.05 11.88 39.68
C GLU A 121 21.24 12.37 40.90
N ALA A 122 19.93 12.12 40.91
CA ALA A 122 19.08 12.43 42.06
C ALA A 122 19.38 11.53 43.26
N TYR A 123 19.61 10.24 43.04
CA TYR A 123 19.98 9.28 44.08
C TYR A 123 21.31 9.66 44.75
N SER A 124 22.32 10.00 43.96
CA SER A 124 23.65 10.39 44.45
C SER A 124 23.67 11.67 45.29
N LYS A 125 22.61 12.49 45.25
CA LYS A 125 22.51 13.70 46.09
C LYS A 125 22.10 13.39 47.53
N ASP A 126 21.13 12.49 47.73
CA ASP A 126 20.71 12.00 49.04
C ASP A 126 19.92 10.70 48.89
N GLU A 127 20.59 9.58 49.16
CA GLU A 127 20.04 8.23 49.07
C GLU A 127 18.84 8.01 50.01
N LYS A 128 18.91 8.54 51.25
CA LYS A 128 17.87 8.32 52.27
C LYS A 128 16.60 9.10 51.93
N PHE A 129 16.74 10.36 51.52
CA PHE A 129 15.61 11.19 51.11
C PHE A 129 14.93 10.66 49.84
N PHE A 130 15.72 10.18 48.89
CA PHE A 130 15.20 9.60 47.64
C PHE A 130 14.36 8.34 47.89
N ASP A 131 14.85 7.41 48.71
CA ASP A 131 14.14 6.18 49.11
C ASP A 131 12.78 6.49 49.77
N PHE A 132 12.77 7.49 50.66
CA PHE A 132 11.55 7.97 51.32
C PHE A 132 10.57 8.59 50.31
N TYR A 133 11.04 9.51 49.46
CA TYR A 133 10.20 10.22 48.48
C TYR A 133 9.61 9.28 47.42
N ARG A 134 10.39 8.30 46.93
CA ARG A 134 9.91 7.25 46.01
C ARG A 134 8.81 6.41 46.64
N SER A 135 8.99 6.01 47.91
CA SER A 135 8.00 5.23 48.65
C SER A 135 6.68 6.00 48.81
N MET A 136 6.74 7.31 49.10
CA MET A 136 5.55 8.16 49.17
C MET A 136 4.80 8.29 47.83
N ILE A 137 5.52 8.44 46.72
CA ILE A 137 4.89 8.45 45.38
C ILE A 137 4.21 7.10 45.10
N ALA A 138 4.86 6.00 45.45
CA ALA A 138 4.29 4.66 45.29
C ALA A 138 3.00 4.49 46.12
N TYR A 139 2.98 4.97 47.37
CA TYR A 139 1.77 4.99 48.20
C TYR A 139 0.66 5.81 47.57
N ARG A 140 0.97 7.03 47.12
CA ARG A 140 -0.01 7.89 46.45
C ARG A 140 -0.61 7.21 45.23
N LYS A 141 0.20 6.54 44.41
CA LYS A 141 -0.28 5.86 43.20
C LYS A 141 -1.10 4.61 43.52
N ALA A 142 -0.68 3.82 44.50
CA ALA A 142 -1.37 2.59 44.90
C ALA A 142 -2.72 2.88 45.59
N LEU A 143 -2.79 3.93 46.41
CA LEU A 143 -3.98 4.32 47.18
C LEU A 143 -4.95 5.23 46.40
N ALA A 144 -4.54 5.80 45.26
CA ALA A 144 -5.41 6.64 44.42
C ALA A 144 -6.52 5.85 43.69
N THR A 145 -6.36 4.53 43.55
CA THR A 145 -7.34 3.67 42.86
C THR A 145 -8.50 3.34 43.79
N LYS A 146 -9.65 4.00 43.63
CA LYS A 146 -10.88 3.69 44.38
C LYS A 146 -11.35 2.28 44.06
N GLY A 147 -11.54 1.44 45.08
CA GLY A 147 -12.16 0.11 44.96
C GLY A 147 -11.26 -1.10 45.22
N THR A 148 -9.96 -0.92 45.40
CA THR A 148 -9.05 -2.03 45.70
C THR A 148 -9.03 -2.32 47.20
N THR A 149 -9.74 -3.36 47.65
CA THR A 149 -9.58 -3.89 49.01
C THR A 149 -8.24 -4.62 49.09
N MET A 150 -7.21 -3.94 49.59
CA MET A 150 -5.87 -4.52 49.71
C MET A 150 -5.70 -5.18 51.08
N ILE A 151 -5.52 -6.51 51.09
CA ILE A 151 -5.13 -7.26 52.29
C ILE A 151 -3.61 -7.25 52.33
N LEU A 152 -3.04 -6.37 53.16
CA LEU A 152 -1.60 -6.17 53.25
C LEU A 152 -1.12 -6.50 54.66
N SER A 153 -0.10 -7.34 54.75
CA SER A 153 0.58 -7.63 56.01
C SER A 153 1.33 -6.38 56.49
N PRO A 154 1.18 -5.94 57.75
CA PRO A 154 1.84 -4.75 58.31
C PRO A 154 3.37 -4.77 58.26
N ASP A 155 3.96 -5.95 58.04
CA ASP A 155 5.41 -6.19 58.03
C ASP A 155 6.02 -6.14 56.61
N SER A 156 5.26 -5.75 55.59
CA SER A 156 5.74 -5.69 54.19
C SER A 156 6.73 -4.54 54.00
N ASP A 157 7.83 -4.79 53.28
CA ASP A 157 8.83 -3.78 52.90
C ASP A 157 8.21 -2.62 52.11
N PHE A 158 7.04 -2.84 51.51
CA PHE A 158 6.25 -1.78 50.90
C PHE A 158 5.92 -0.67 51.92
N PHE A 159 5.51 -0.98 53.15
CA PHE A 159 5.11 0.00 54.19
C PHE A 159 6.23 0.43 55.14
N ARG A 160 7.49 0.16 54.78
CA ARG A 160 8.67 0.47 55.58
C ARG A 160 8.70 1.90 56.13
N PHE A 161 8.25 2.88 55.34
CA PHE A 161 8.21 4.31 55.73
C PHE A 161 6.86 4.77 56.28
N PHE A 162 5.85 3.89 56.34
CA PHE A 162 4.54 4.20 56.93
C PHE A 162 4.56 4.08 58.46
N ALA A 163 5.37 3.16 59.00
CA ALA A 163 5.49 2.92 60.44
C ALA A 163 6.64 3.73 61.10
N SER A 164 7.66 4.15 60.35
CA SER A 164 8.79 4.93 60.85
C SER A 164 9.34 5.87 59.76
N PRO A 165 9.69 7.14 60.09
CA PRO A 165 10.33 8.07 59.15
C PRO A 165 11.71 7.59 58.65
N GLU A 166 12.38 6.73 59.40
CA GLU A 166 13.74 6.23 59.11
C GLU A 166 13.72 4.93 58.28
N GLY A 167 12.55 4.37 58.03
CA GLY A 167 12.40 3.21 57.14
C GLY A 167 12.96 1.90 57.71
N MET A 168 12.78 1.63 59.00
CA MET A 168 13.14 0.32 59.57
C MET A 168 12.00 -0.69 59.43
N SER A 169 12.21 -1.71 58.58
CA SER A 169 11.35 -2.90 58.52
C SER A 169 11.55 -3.71 59.80
N LYS A 170 10.50 -3.86 60.61
CA LYS A 170 10.53 -4.61 61.87
C LYS A 170 10.59 -6.11 61.56
N LYS A 171 11.77 -6.60 61.14
CA LYS A 171 12.04 -8.02 60.88
C LYS A 171 11.77 -8.80 62.17
N ARG A 172 10.74 -9.67 62.18
CA ARG A 172 10.50 -10.61 63.28
C ARG A 172 11.74 -11.51 63.44
N PRO A 173 12.31 -11.67 64.65
CA PRO A 173 13.32 -12.70 64.88
C PRO A 173 12.70 -14.07 64.61
N GLY A 174 13.37 -14.89 63.80
CA GLY A 174 12.88 -16.18 63.34
C GLY A 174 12.48 -17.09 64.51
N ARG A 175 11.31 -17.73 64.38
CA ARG A 175 10.90 -18.83 65.25
C ARG A 175 11.96 -19.93 65.18
N THR A 176 12.74 -20.09 66.25
CA THR A 176 13.59 -21.25 66.48
C THR A 176 12.72 -22.50 66.51
N SER A 177 12.87 -23.38 65.52
CA SER A 177 12.29 -24.73 65.56
C SER A 177 13.05 -25.54 66.60
N LYS A 178 12.48 -25.62 67.80
CA LYS A 178 12.92 -26.53 68.86
C LYS A 178 12.74 -27.95 68.32
N LYS A 179 13.84 -28.61 67.93
CA LYS A 179 13.90 -30.07 67.68
C LYS A 179 13.24 -30.77 68.86
N ARG A 180 12.10 -31.42 68.62
CA ARG A 180 11.58 -32.44 69.53
C ARG A 180 12.49 -33.66 69.39
N LYS A 181 13.01 -34.13 70.53
CA LYS A 181 13.56 -35.47 70.70
C LYS A 181 12.45 -36.50 70.51
#